data_AF-A0A1H5ZJX7-F1
#
_entry.id   AF-A0A1H5ZJX7-F1
#
_cell.length_a   1.000
_cell.length_b   1.000
_cell.length_c   1.000
_cell.angle_alpha   90.00
_cell.angle_beta   90.00
_cell.angle_gamma   90.00
#
_symmetry.space_group_name_H-M   'P 1'
#
loop_
_entity.id
_entity.type
_entity.pdbx_description
1 polymer ?
#
loop_
_entity_poly.entity_id
_entity_poly.type
_entity_poly.pdbx_seq_one_letter_code
_entity_poly.pdbx_strand_id
1 'polypeptide(L)'
;MTRRNPQTTPRHELRADKARRNREAALAAFIGKKAEIDEMLARLQALSDDHFNAHPDEVNWGHVGTLEHYASLLKRITDSAFREGEYAE
;
A
#
# COMPACT_ATOMS: atom_id res chain seq x y z
N MET A 1 -18.81 35.67 -36.56
CA MET A 1 -18.02 34.49 -36.14
C MET A 1 -18.65 33.92 -34.87
N THR A 2 -19.67 33.09 -35.01
CA THR A 2 -20.39 32.53 -33.86
C THR A 2 -19.77 31.17 -33.54
N ARG A 3 -19.02 31.06 -32.44
CA ARG A 3 -18.50 29.77 -31.96
C ARG A 3 -19.71 28.89 -31.65
N ARG A 4 -19.92 27.85 -32.47
CA ARG A 4 -20.93 26.83 -32.25
C ARG A 4 -20.54 26.05 -31.00
N ASN A 5 -21.32 26.17 -29.93
CA ASN A 5 -21.13 25.38 -28.72
C ASN A 5 -21.14 23.89 -29.10
N PRO A 6 -20.17 23.08 -28.64
CA PRO A 6 -20.25 21.65 -28.80
C PRO A 6 -21.30 21.15 -27.81
N GLN A 7 -22.49 20.80 -28.30
CA GLN A 7 -23.47 20.10 -27.48
C GLN A 7 -22.83 18.76 -27.07
N THR A 8 -22.47 18.63 -25.79
CA THR A 8 -22.12 17.34 -25.21
C THR A 8 -23.26 16.39 -25.49
N THR A 9 -23.00 15.34 -26.25
CA THR A 9 -24.04 14.37 -26.58
C THR A 9 -24.35 13.52 -25.33
N PRO A 10 -25.58 13.02 -25.15
CA PRO A 10 -25.95 12.20 -24.00
C PRO A 10 -25.03 10.98 -23.78
N ARG A 11 -24.45 10.44 -24.85
CA ARG A 11 -23.44 9.36 -24.78
C ARG A 11 -22.13 9.81 -24.14
N HIS A 12 -21.70 11.05 -24.37
CA HIS A 12 -20.49 11.61 -23.77
C HIS A 12 -20.69 11.84 -22.27
N GLU A 13 -21.87 12.33 -21.87
CA GLU A 13 -22.25 12.53 -20.47
C GLU A 13 -22.30 11.21 -19.70
N LEU A 14 -22.95 10.18 -20.25
CA LEU A 14 -22.98 8.83 -19.65
C LEU A 14 -21.58 8.21 -19.49
N ARG A 15 -20.67 8.44 -20.43
CA ARG A 15 -19.27 7.99 -20.35
C ARG A 15 -18.49 8.75 -19.27
N ALA A 16 -18.66 10.07 -19.20
CA ALA A 16 -18.03 10.90 -18.17
C ALA A 16 -18.51 10.50 -16.77
N ASP A 17 -19.81 10.25 -16.60
CA ASP A 17 -20.39 9.75 -15.35
C ASP A 17 -19.88 8.38 -14.96
N LYS A 18 -19.77 7.46 -15.92
CA LYS A 18 -19.17 6.14 -15.68
C LYS A 18 -17.72 6.26 -15.24
N ALA A 19 -16.94 7.12 -15.90
CA ALA A 19 -15.53 7.36 -15.55
C ALA A 19 -15.39 8.00 -14.16
N ARG A 20 -16.29 8.92 -13.78
CA ARG A 20 -16.35 9.48 -12.42
C ARG A 20 -16.61 8.38 -11.39
N ARG A 21 -17.68 7.60 -11.55
CA ARG A 21 -17.99 6.50 -10.62
C ARG A 21 -16.87 5.48 -10.50
N ASN A 22 -16.21 5.15 -11.61
CA ASN A 22 -15.07 4.23 -11.59
C ASN A 22 -13.88 4.80 -10.80
N ARG A 23 -13.60 6.10 -10.93
CA ARG A 23 -12.55 6.76 -10.15
C ARG A 23 -12.89 6.81 -8.66
N GLU A 24 -14.14 7.10 -8.32
CA GLU A 24 -14.61 7.08 -6.93
C GLU A 24 -14.48 5.68 -6.32
N ALA A 25 -14.87 4.63 -7.06
CA ALA A 25 -14.71 3.25 -6.63
C ALA A 25 -13.23 2.85 -6.45
N ALA A 26 -12.36 3.24 -7.39
CA ALA A 26 -10.93 2.98 -7.28
C ALA A 26 -10.30 3.71 -6.08
N LEU A 27 -10.70 4.96 -5.83
CA LEU A 27 -10.24 5.73 -4.68
C LEU A 27 -10.69 5.09 -3.35
N ALA A 28 -11.95 4.68 -3.26
CA ALA A 28 -12.46 3.98 -2.08
C ALA A 28 -11.71 2.66 -1.83
N ALA A 29 -11.46 1.87 -2.89
CA ALA A 29 -10.69 0.64 -2.79
C ALA A 29 -9.23 0.90 -2.37
N PHE A 30 -8.60 1.95 -2.91
CA PHE A 30 -7.25 2.35 -2.54
C PHE A 30 -7.16 2.75 -1.06
N ILE A 31 -8.08 3.59 -0.57
CA ILE A 31 -8.12 4.00 0.84
C ILE A 31 -8.32 2.77 1.73
N GLY A 32 -9.22 1.86 1.37
CA GLY A 32 -9.43 0.62 2.12
C GLY A 32 -8.16 -0.22 2.20
N LYS A 33 -7.47 -0.44 1.08
CA LYS A 33 -6.22 -1.20 1.05
C LYS A 33 -5.08 -0.51 1.80
N LYS A 34 -4.99 0.82 1.72
CA LYS A 34 -4.03 1.58 2.53
C LYS A 34 -4.30 1.39 4.02
N ALA A 35 -5.55 1.52 4.45
CA ALA A 35 -5.92 1.36 5.86
C ALA A 35 -5.59 -0.05 6.40
N GLU A 36 -5.84 -1.09 5.60
CA GLU A 36 -5.42 -2.47 5.93
C GLU A 36 -3.90 -2.58 6.13
N ILE A 37 -3.10 -1.98 5.24
CA ILE A 37 -1.64 -1.97 5.37
C ILE A 37 -1.19 -1.16 6.58
N ASP A 38 -1.78 0.01 6.81
CA ASP A 38 -1.45 0.87 7.97
C ASP A 38 -1.69 0.10 9.29
N GLU A 39 -2.78 -0.67 9.39
CA GLU A 39 -3.07 -1.51 10.56
C GLU A 39 -2.01 -2.61 10.74
N MET A 40 -1.61 -3.28 9.66
CA MET A 40 -0.56 -4.31 9.71
C MET A 40 0.78 -3.72 10.16
N LEU A 41 1.14 -2.54 9.66
CA LEU A 41 2.37 -1.84 10.06
C LEU A 41 2.33 -1.43 11.53
N ALA A 42 1.19 -0.91 12.02
CA ALA A 42 1.03 -0.57 13.43
C ALA A 42 1.18 -1.78 14.34
N ARG A 43 0.65 -2.95 13.94
CA ARG A 43 0.82 -4.22 14.68
C ARG A 43 2.28 -4.67 14.73
N LEU A 44 3.01 -4.55 13.62
CA LEU A 44 4.44 -4.87 13.58
C LEU A 44 5.26 -3.92 14.45
N GLN A 45 4.92 -2.63 14.45
CA GLN A 45 5.58 -1.65 15.32
C GLN A 45 5.35 -1.99 16.79
N ALA A 46 4.11 -2.25 17.20
CA ALA A 46 3.80 -2.65 18.58
C ALA A 46 4.53 -3.93 18.99
N LEU A 47 4.63 -4.91 18.09
CA LEU A 47 5.40 -6.13 18.32
C LEU A 47 6.90 -5.84 18.48
N SER A 48 7.44 -4.91 17.69
CA SER A 48 8.84 -4.47 17.83
C SER A 48 9.08 -3.75 19.16
N ASP A 49 8.15 -2.90 19.59
CA ASP A 49 8.22 -2.18 20.86
C ASP A 49 8.20 -3.16 22.05
N ASP A 50 7.48 -4.28 21.91
CA ASP A 50 7.45 -5.39 22.88
C ASP A 50 8.56 -6.44 22.62
N HIS A 51 9.67 -6.03 21.99
CA HIS A 51 10.85 -6.87 21.74
C HIS A 51 10.54 -8.20 21.02
N PHE A 52 9.55 -8.18 20.12
CA PHE A 52 9.03 -9.36 19.44
C PHE A 52 8.55 -10.46 20.40
N ASN A 53 8.05 -10.08 21.59
CA ASN A 53 7.69 -10.96 22.71
C ASN A 53 8.85 -11.84 23.21
N ALA A 54 10.10 -11.47 22.96
CA ALA A 54 11.26 -12.23 23.41
C ALA A 54 11.81 -11.66 24.72
N HIS A 55 11.88 -12.49 25.76
CA HIS A 55 12.57 -12.13 26.99
C HIS A 55 14.09 -12.25 26.78
N PRO A 56 14.93 -11.30 27.24
CA PRO A 56 16.37 -11.32 27.01
C PRO A 56 17.07 -12.63 27.37
N ASP A 57 16.63 -13.28 28.46
CA ASP A 57 17.21 -14.55 28.93
C ASP A 57 16.81 -15.78 28.10
N GLU A 58 15.80 -15.66 27.25
CA GLU A 58 15.27 -16.73 26.40
C GLU A 58 15.75 -16.62 24.93
N VAL A 59 16.33 -15.46 24.57
CA VAL A 59 16.82 -15.19 23.21
C VAL A 59 17.90 -16.20 22.83
N ASN A 60 17.77 -16.72 21.60
CA ASN A 60 18.70 -17.68 21.02
C ASN A 60 18.75 -17.50 19.48
N TRP A 61 19.63 -18.24 18.81
CA TRP A 61 19.80 -18.17 17.37
C TRP A 61 18.54 -18.45 16.54
N GLY A 62 17.58 -19.21 17.07
CA GLY A 62 16.28 -19.41 16.44
C GLY A 62 15.49 -18.10 16.34
N HIS A 63 15.47 -17.30 17.42
CA HIS A 63 14.85 -15.98 17.42
C HIS A 63 15.52 -15.03 16.42
N VAL A 64 16.85 -15.06 16.35
CA VAL A 64 17.63 -14.28 15.37
C VAL A 64 17.21 -14.64 13.94
N GLY A 65 17.15 -15.94 13.61
CA GLY A 65 16.72 -16.40 12.29
C GLY A 65 15.28 -16.00 11.94
N THR A 66 14.37 -15.97 12.91
CA THR A 66 13.00 -15.44 12.70
C THR A 66 13.02 -13.95 12.36
N LEU A 67 13.81 -13.13 13.07
CA LEU A 67 13.92 -11.70 12.78
C LEU A 67 14.61 -11.41 11.45
N GLU A 68 15.63 -12.18 11.08
CA GLU A 68 16.27 -12.10 9.76
C GLU A 68 15.25 -12.37 8.65
N HIS A 69 14.39 -13.37 8.83
CA HIS A 69 13.32 -13.65 7.87
C HIS A 69 12.35 -12.47 7.74
N TYR A 70 11.87 -11.90 8.86
CA TYR A 70 10.98 -10.74 8.83
C TYR A 70 11.63 -9.51 8.17
N ALA A 71 12.89 -9.23 8.50
CA ALA A 71 13.66 -8.15 7.90
C ALA A 71 13.79 -8.34 6.38
N SER A 72 14.03 -9.57 5.90
CA SER A 72 14.12 -9.86 4.47
C SER A 72 12.82 -9.57 3.71
N LEU A 73 11.67 -9.87 4.31
CA LEU A 73 10.35 -9.61 3.72
C LEU A 73 10.06 -8.10 3.66
N LEU A 74 10.32 -7.39 4.76
CA LEU A 74 10.17 -5.93 4.81
C LEU A 74 11.08 -5.25 3.79
N LYS A 75 12.34 -5.68 3.70
CA LYS A 75 13.30 -5.15 2.74
C LYS A 75 12.82 -5.31 1.30
N ARG A 76 12.30 -6.48 0.93
CA ARG A 76 11.77 -6.69 -0.44
C ARG A 76 10.60 -5.76 -0.76
N ILE A 77 9.73 -5.50 0.22
CA ILE A 77 8.60 -4.57 0.06
C ILE A 77 9.12 -3.14 -0.10
N THR A 78 10.06 -2.70 0.74
CA THR A 78 10.61 -1.34 0.66
C THR A 78 11.41 -1.13 -0.62
N ASP A 79 12.26 -2.09 -0.99
CA ASP A 79 13.04 -2.03 -2.23
C ASP A 79 12.12 -1.87 -3.45
N SER A 80 11.03 -2.64 -3.51
CA SER A 80 10.03 -2.52 -4.58
C SER A 80 9.29 -1.18 -4.57
N ALA A 81 8.95 -0.66 -3.38
CA ALA A 81 8.22 0.61 -3.24
C ALA A 81 9.06 1.84 -3.60
N PHE A 82 10.36 1.80 -3.32
CA PHE A 82 11.28 2.94 -3.52
C PHE A 82 12.19 2.79 -4.74
N ARG A 83 12.09 1.69 -5.49
CA ARG A 83 12.99 1.36 -6.61
C ARG A 83 14.46 1.26 -6.17
N GLU A 84 14.68 0.54 -5.10
CA GLU A 84 15.99 0.30 -4.51
C GLU A 84 16.40 -1.17 -4.68
N GLY A 85 17.67 -1.50 -4.41
CA GLY A 85 18.16 -2.88 -4.47
C GLY A 85 18.06 -3.48 -5.88
N GLU A 86 17.39 -4.63 -6.00
CA GLU A 86 17.17 -5.30 -7.30
C GLU A 86 16.23 -4.53 -8.25
N TYR A 87 15.53 -3.52 -7.75
CA TYR A 87 14.60 -2.68 -8.50
C TYR A 87 15.18 -1.30 -8.85
N ALA A 88 16.45 -1.06 -8.52
CA ALA A 88 17.16 0.14 -8.97
C ALA A 88 17.49 0.02 -10.47
N GLU A 89 16.98 0.96 -11.28
CA GLU A 89 17.35 1.15 -12.69
C GLU A 89 18.61 2.02 -12.83
#